data_AF-A0AB38SIS2-F1
#
_entry.id   AF-A0AB38SIS2-F1
#
_cell.length_a   1.000
_cell.length_b   1.000
_cell.length_c   1.000
_cell.angle_alpha   90.00
_cell.angle_beta   90.00
_cell.angle_gamma   90.00
#
_symmetry.space_group_name_H-M   'P 1'
#
loop_
_entity.id
_entity.type
_entity.pdbx_description
1 polymer ?
#
loop_
_entity_poly.entity_id
_entity_poly.type
_entity_poly.pdbx_seq_one_letter_code
_entity_poly.pdbx_strand_id
1 'polypeptide(L)'
;MPRPVERKEHPLSMRLPETDIAIIDRAAALRGRSRTDFVRDAAVRAAEDVLMETAPIRMSASGFKAFMATLSGPATSVPEMVELFQRAAPWESKAFSSEADSGSREDIAPKKEKNSGKRR
;
A
#
# COMPACT_ATOMS: atom_id res chain seq x y z
N MET A 1 -2.79 -30.97 10.82
CA MET A 1 -3.42 -31.06 9.48
C MET A 1 -4.68 -30.20 9.49
N PRO A 2 -4.74 -29.06 8.78
CA PRO A 2 -5.99 -28.30 8.69
C PRO A 2 -7.05 -29.14 7.96
N ARG A 3 -8.26 -29.23 8.52
CA ARG A 3 -9.39 -29.92 7.87
C ARG A 3 -9.74 -29.18 6.57
N PRO A 4 -9.93 -29.89 5.45
CA PRO A 4 -10.49 -29.26 4.26
C PRO A 4 -11.89 -28.74 4.61
N VAL A 5 -12.08 -27.42 4.48
CA VAL A 5 -13.40 -26.80 4.61
C VAL A 5 -14.21 -27.27 3.40
N GLU A 6 -15.25 -28.06 3.61
CA GLU A 6 -16.16 -28.45 2.53
C GLU A 6 -16.78 -27.19 1.92
N ARG A 7 -16.44 -26.90 0.67
CA ARG A 7 -17.05 -25.82 -0.10
C ARG A 7 -18.36 -26.35 -0.68
N LYS A 8 -19.47 -26.01 -0.03
CA LYS A 8 -20.81 -26.30 -0.56
C LYS A 8 -21.12 -25.34 -1.70
N GLU A 9 -21.34 -25.88 -2.89
CA GLU A 9 -21.78 -25.12 -4.05
C GLU A 9 -23.30 -24.97 -4.04
N HIS A 10 -23.79 -23.76 -4.29
CA HIS A 10 -25.21 -23.44 -4.36
C HIS A 10 -25.58 -22.99 -5.77
N PRO A 11 -26.63 -23.57 -6.40
CA PRO A 11 -27.05 -23.17 -7.73
C PRO A 11 -27.65 -21.75 -7.70
N LEU A 12 -27.34 -20.96 -8.73
CA LEU A 12 -27.88 -19.61 -8.92
C LEU A 12 -28.63 -19.56 -10.26
N SER A 13 -29.92 -19.23 -10.20
CA SER A 13 -30.78 -19.08 -11.39
C SER A 13 -31.18 -17.61 -11.55
N MET A 14 -30.95 -17.05 -12.74
CA MET A 14 -31.30 -15.67 -13.08
C MET A 14 -31.73 -15.57 -14.54
N ARG A 15 -32.54 -14.55 -14.85
CA ARG A 15 -32.98 -14.23 -16.22
C ARG A 15 -32.32 -12.94 -16.66
N LEU A 16 -31.73 -12.96 -17.86
CA LEU A 16 -31.13 -11.79 -18.49
C LEU A 16 -31.76 -11.56 -19.87
N PRO A 17 -31.87 -10.30 -20.32
CA PRO A 17 -32.14 -9.97 -21.71
C PRO A 17 -31.10 -10.61 -22.64
N GLU A 18 -31.52 -10.95 -23.86
CA GLU A 18 -30.63 -11.53 -24.87
C GLU A 18 -29.43 -10.62 -25.19
N THR A 19 -29.66 -9.30 -25.22
CA THR A 19 -28.61 -8.29 -25.42
C THR A 19 -27.51 -8.40 -24.37
N ASP A 20 -27.88 -8.56 -23.09
CA ASP A 20 -26.91 -8.65 -22.00
C ASP A 20 -26.12 -9.95 -22.08
N ILE A 21 -26.80 -11.06 -22.40
CA ILE A 21 -26.16 -12.37 -22.61
C ILE A 21 -25.12 -12.28 -23.73
N ALA A 22 -25.45 -11.65 -24.86
CA ALA A 22 -24.54 -11.51 -25.99
C ALA A 22 -23.27 -10.71 -25.63
N ILE A 23 -23.42 -9.64 -24.83
CA ILE A 23 -22.29 -8.84 -24.35
C ILE A 23 -21.41 -9.66 -23.39
N ILE A 24 -22.03 -10.39 -22.45
CA ILE A 24 -21.33 -11.24 -21.50
C ILE A 24 -20.54 -12.34 -22.22
N ASP A 25 -21.14 -13.00 -23.20
CA ASP A 25 -20.49 -14.06 -23.96
C ASP A 25 -19.26 -13.57 -24.71
N ARG A 26 -19.38 -12.39 -25.35
CA ARG A 26 -18.24 -11.76 -26.00
C ARG A 26 -17.12 -11.46 -25.01
N ALA A 27 -17.46 -10.92 -23.83
CA ALA A 27 -16.47 -10.62 -22.80
C ALA A 27 -15.80 -11.88 -22.22
N ALA A 28 -16.58 -12.93 -21.98
CA ALA A 28 -16.10 -14.23 -21.50
C ALA A 28 -15.16 -14.89 -22.54
N ALA A 29 -15.54 -14.87 -23.82
CA ALA A 29 -14.71 -15.38 -24.91
C ALA A 29 -13.36 -14.64 -25.02
N LEU A 30 -13.37 -13.31 -24.91
CA LEU A 30 -12.15 -12.50 -24.90
C LEU A 30 -11.23 -12.82 -23.70
N ARG A 31 -11.79 -13.28 -22.59
CA ARG A 31 -11.05 -13.72 -21.40
C ARG A 31 -10.71 -15.20 -21.41
N GLY A 32 -11.14 -15.97 -22.41
CA GLY A 32 -10.94 -17.41 -22.49
C GLY A 32 -11.61 -18.19 -21.35
N ARG A 33 -12.75 -17.70 -20.83
CA ARG A 33 -13.49 -18.33 -19.73
C ARG A 33 -14.91 -18.70 -20.15
N SER A 34 -15.53 -19.61 -19.41
CA SER A 34 -16.95 -19.91 -19.59
C SER A 34 -17.81 -18.72 -19.15
N ARG A 35 -19.02 -18.60 -19.71
CA ARG A 35 -20.03 -17.60 -19.31
C ARG A 35 -20.24 -17.63 -17.79
N THR A 36 -20.44 -18.83 -17.24
CA THR A 36 -20.71 -19.02 -15.80
C THR A 36 -19.55 -18.55 -14.94
N ASP A 37 -18.31 -18.90 -15.30
CA ASP A 37 -17.13 -18.46 -14.54
C ASP A 37 -16.94 -16.95 -14.62
N PHE A 38 -17.16 -16.36 -15.80
CA PHE A 38 -17.06 -14.92 -15.99
C PHE A 38 -18.08 -14.16 -15.13
N VAL A 39 -19.35 -14.58 -15.15
CA VAL A 39 -20.41 -13.96 -14.34
C VAL A 39 -20.15 -14.14 -12.85
N ARG A 40 -19.71 -15.33 -12.42
CA ARG A 40 -19.37 -15.61 -11.02
C ARG A 40 -18.25 -14.70 -10.54
N ASP A 41 -17.15 -14.62 -11.28
CA ASP A 41 -15.98 -13.80 -10.92
C ASP A 41 -16.34 -12.31 -10.87
N ALA A 42 -17.09 -11.83 -11.86
CA ALA A 42 -17.57 -10.45 -11.88
C ALA A 42 -18.49 -10.12 -10.69
N ALA A 43 -19.41 -11.01 -10.35
CA ALA A 43 -20.33 -10.82 -9.22
C ALA A 43 -19.61 -10.80 -7.88
N VAL A 44 -18.65 -11.71 -7.66
CA VAL A 44 -17.83 -11.74 -6.44
C VAL A 44 -17.02 -10.46 -6.31
N ARG A 45 -16.34 -10.06 -7.39
CA ARG A 45 -15.53 -8.83 -7.39
C ARG A 45 -16.37 -7.59 -7.08
N ALA A 46 -17.53 -7.45 -7.71
CA ALA A 46 -18.44 -6.33 -7.44
C ALA A 46 -18.92 -6.33 -5.98
N ALA A 47 -19.19 -7.51 -5.40
CA ALA A 47 -19.55 -7.61 -3.99
C ALA A 47 -18.39 -7.23 -3.06
N GLU A 48 -17.17 -7.68 -3.36
CA GLU A 48 -15.95 -7.33 -2.60
C GLU A 48 -15.70 -5.82 -2.63
N ASP A 49 -15.80 -5.19 -3.79
CA ASP A 49 -15.63 -3.74 -3.96
C ASP A 49 -16.62 -2.97 -3.07
N VAL A 50 -17.90 -3.37 -3.08
CA VAL A 50 -18.93 -2.76 -2.20
C VAL A 50 -18.62 -2.98 -0.72
N LEU A 51 -18.19 -4.18 -0.34
CA LEU A 51 -17.82 -4.46 1.05
C LEU A 51 -16.63 -3.63 1.51
N MET A 52 -15.63 -3.40 0.64
CA MET A 52 -14.48 -2.57 0.94
C MET A 52 -14.86 -1.09 1.08
N GLU A 53 -15.71 -0.57 0.20
CA GLU A 53 -16.25 0.80 0.32
C GLU A 53 -17.06 0.97 1.62
N THR A 54 -17.78 -0.08 2.01
CA THR A 54 -18.75 -0.06 3.11
C THR A 54 -18.21 -0.68 4.40
N ALA A 55 -16.88 -0.80 4.55
CA ALA A 55 -16.24 -1.20 5.80
C ALA A 55 -15.75 0.02 6.60
N PRO A 56 -16.64 0.88 7.14
CA PRO A 56 -16.19 1.94 8.03
C PRO A 56 -15.62 1.32 9.30
N ILE A 57 -14.50 1.87 9.78
CA ILE A 57 -14.05 1.62 11.14
C ILE A 57 -15.11 2.21 12.06
N ARG A 58 -15.98 1.36 12.59
CA ARG A 58 -17.03 1.74 13.53
C ARG A 58 -16.38 2.09 14.86
N MET A 59 -16.53 3.33 15.31
CA MET A 59 -16.11 3.78 16.63
C MET A 59 -17.17 4.71 17.24
N SER A 60 -17.25 4.75 18.57
CA SER A 60 -18.11 5.70 19.27
C SER A 60 -17.64 7.14 19.04
N ALA A 61 -18.49 8.13 19.28
CA ALA A 61 -18.09 9.54 19.21
C ALA A 61 -16.92 9.87 20.15
N SER A 62 -16.87 9.24 21.34
CA SER A 62 -15.73 9.35 22.27
C SER A 62 -14.47 8.71 21.72
N GLY A 63 -14.58 7.53 21.08
CA GLY A 63 -13.48 6.85 20.40
C GLY A 63 -12.91 7.67 19.24
N PHE A 64 -13.78 8.30 18.44
CA PHE A 64 -13.37 9.19 17.35
C PHE A 64 -12.65 10.44 17.86
N LYS A 65 -13.16 11.07 18.93
CA LYS A 65 -12.50 12.23 19.54
C LYS A 65 -11.12 11.87 20.10
N ALA A 66 -10.99 10.73 20.77
CA ALA A 66 -9.71 10.24 21.28
C ALA A 66 -8.73 9.94 20.12
N PHE A 67 -9.21 9.27 19.07
CA PHE A 67 -8.44 8.98 17.88
C PHE A 67 -7.90 10.25 17.20
N MET A 68 -8.77 11.25 16.99
CA MET A 68 -8.37 12.54 16.42
C MET A 68 -7.39 13.31 17.31
N ALA A 69 -7.55 13.26 18.63
CA ALA A 69 -6.62 13.88 19.56
C ALA A 69 -5.22 13.23 19.49
N THR A 70 -5.16 11.90 19.37
CA THR A 70 -3.90 11.18 19.17
C THR A 70 -3.24 11.51 17.82
N LEU A 71 -4.02 11.58 16.73
CA LEU A 71 -3.48 11.89 15.40
C LEU A 71 -3.00 13.34 15.23
N SER A 72 -3.63 14.29 15.93
CA SER A 72 -3.27 15.71 15.86
C SER A 72 -2.10 16.10 16.77
N GLY A 73 -1.74 15.22 17.71
CA GLY A 73 -0.58 15.40 18.57
C GLY A 73 0.73 15.08 17.85
N PRO A 74 1.87 15.59 18.35
CA PRO A 74 3.17 15.13 17.89
C PRO A 74 3.33 13.63 18.15
N ALA A 75 3.98 12.92 17.22
CA ALA A 75 4.26 11.51 17.40
C ALA A 75 5.18 11.31 18.61
N THR A 76 4.71 10.55 19.59
CA THR A 76 5.53 10.14 20.73
C THR A 76 6.34 8.91 20.35
N SER A 77 7.66 9.02 20.42
CA SER A 77 8.55 7.87 20.19
C SER A 77 8.33 6.81 21.27
N VAL A 78 7.98 5.60 20.85
CA VAL A 78 7.96 4.42 21.72
C VAL A 78 9.34 3.75 21.61
N PRO A 79 10.12 3.61 22.70
CA PRO A 79 11.49 3.09 22.65
C PRO A 79 11.61 1.76 21.90
N GLU A 80 10.67 0.84 22.13
CA GLU A 80 10.63 -0.47 21.48
C GLU A 80 10.39 -0.35 19.96
N MET A 81 9.59 0.62 19.51
CA MET A 81 9.43 0.88 18.07
C MET A 81 10.70 1.50 17.47
N VAL A 82 11.38 2.38 18.20
CA VAL A 82 12.65 2.97 17.74
C VAL A 82 13.70 1.88 17.57
N GLU A 83 13.84 0.98 18.54
CA GLU A 83 14.75 -0.18 18.46
C GLU A 83 14.37 -1.11 17.30
N LEU A 84 13.07 -1.35 17.07
CA LEU A 84 12.60 -2.15 15.95
C LEU A 84 12.99 -1.53 14.60
N PHE A 85 12.81 -0.22 14.42
CA PHE A 85 13.15 0.49 13.19
C PHE A 85 14.68 0.64 12.97
N GLN A 86 15.48 0.59 14.03
CA GLN A 86 16.94 0.60 13.94
C GLN A 86 17.54 -0.77 13.63
N ARG A 87 16.79 -1.85 13.86
CA ARG A 87 17.24 -3.21 13.58
C ARG A 87 17.20 -3.46 12.07
N ALA A 88 18.34 -3.87 11.51
CA ALA A 88 18.43 -4.34 10.14
C ALA A 88 17.37 -5.41 9.88
N ALA A 89 16.58 -5.22 8.82
CA ALA A 89 15.49 -6.13 8.54
C ALA A 89 16.06 -7.51 8.16
N PRO A 90 15.41 -8.64 8.50
CA PRO A 90 15.93 -9.98 8.23
C PRO A 90 16.22 -10.27 6.75
N TRP A 91 15.66 -9.48 5.83
CA TRP A 91 15.85 -9.56 4.39
C TRP A 91 16.89 -8.56 3.84
N GLU A 92 17.39 -7.64 4.67
CA GLU A 92 18.53 -6.78 4.33
C GLU A 92 19.81 -7.60 4.43
N SER A 93 20.07 -8.32 3.33
CA SER A 93 21.35 -9.00 3.13
C SER A 93 22.45 -7.95 3.18
N LYS A 94 23.54 -8.21 3.92
CA LYS A 94 24.72 -7.33 4.11
C LYS A 94 25.42 -6.90 2.80
N ALA A 95 24.89 -7.26 1.62
CA ALA A 95 25.43 -6.99 0.30
C ALA A 95 24.99 -5.64 -0.31
N PHE A 96 24.07 -4.89 0.31
CA PHE A 96 23.59 -3.59 -0.24
C PHE A 96 24.10 -2.34 0.48
N SER A 97 25.06 -2.47 1.40
CA SER A 97 25.73 -1.32 2.04
C SER A 97 27.25 -1.49 2.05
N SER A 98 27.85 -1.58 0.88
CA SER A 98 29.24 -1.14 0.66
C SER A 98 29.44 -0.84 -0.82
N GLU A 99 29.17 0.40 -1.22
CA GLU A 99 29.92 1.21 -2.21
C GLU A 99 29.10 2.47 -2.51
N ALA A 100 29.73 3.64 -2.55
CA ALA A 100 29.18 5.01 -2.68
C ALA A 100 28.77 5.64 -1.33
N ASP A 101 29.44 6.66 -0.78
CA ASP A 101 30.33 7.64 -1.40
C ASP A 101 31.27 8.19 -0.31
N SER A 102 32.49 7.66 -0.25
CA SER A 102 33.59 8.26 0.49
C SER A 102 34.20 9.38 -0.35
N GLY A 103 33.47 10.48 -0.50
CA GLY A 103 33.96 11.74 -1.04
C GLY A 103 34.41 12.63 0.10
N SER A 104 35.63 12.40 0.61
CA SER A 104 36.34 13.32 1.49
C SER A 104 36.34 14.72 0.86
N ARG A 105 35.58 15.65 1.45
CA ARG A 105 35.72 17.08 1.14
C ARG A 105 36.57 17.69 2.23
N GLU A 106 37.88 17.62 2.01
CA GLU A 106 38.89 18.28 2.82
C GLU A 106 38.59 19.78 2.95
N ASP A 107 38.70 20.25 4.19
CA ASP A 107 38.76 21.66 4.57
C ASP A 107 39.89 22.37 3.83
N ILE A 108 39.54 23.39 3.02
CA ILE A 108 40.49 24.43 2.63
C ILE A 108 39.82 25.81 2.77
N ALA A 109 40.08 26.44 3.90
CA ALA A 109 40.27 27.88 4.00
C ALA A 109 41.69 28.11 4.53
N PRO A 110 42.34 29.31 4.42
CA PRO A 110 41.84 30.59 3.93
C PRO A 110 42.85 31.33 3.00
N LYS A 111 42.44 32.40 2.31
CA LYS A 111 43.34 33.55 2.04
C LYS A 111 42.60 34.88 2.11
N LYS A 112 42.99 35.68 3.11
CA LYS A 112 42.70 37.10 3.22
C LYS A 112 43.42 37.84 2.09
N GLU A 113 42.68 38.45 1.18
CA GLU A 113 43.24 39.47 0.29
C GLU A 113 43.02 40.84 0.92
N LYS A 114 44.10 41.36 1.52
CA LYS A 114 44.23 42.77 1.88
C LYS A 114 44.40 43.52 0.56
N ASN A 115 43.45 44.36 0.16
CA ASN A 115 43.73 45.38 -0.84
C ASN A 115 43.86 46.74 -0.15
N SER A 116 45.11 47.04 0.24
CA SER A 116 45.57 48.38 0.61
C SER A 116 45.59 49.26 -0.63
N GLY A 117 45.07 50.47 -0.53
CA GLY A 117 44.90 51.35 -1.67
C GLY A 117 46.16 51.98 -2.28
N LYS A 118 45.87 52.75 -3.33
CA LYS A 118 46.49 54.02 -3.77
C LYS A 118 47.35 53.98 -5.04
N ARG A 119 47.16 55.06 -5.84
CA ARG A 119 47.88 55.59 -7.02
C ARG A 119 47.19 55.15 -8.32
N ARG A 120 46.71 56.03 -9.21
CA ARG A 120 47.05 57.42 -9.54
C ARG A 120 45.81 58.22 -9.93
#